data_AF-A0A7V0V9I9-F1
#
_entry.id   AF-A0A7V0V9I9-F1
#
_cell.length_a   1.000
_cell.length_b   1.000
_cell.length_c   1.000
_cell.angle_alpha   90.00
_cell.angle_beta   90.00
_cell.angle_gamma   90.00
#
_symmetry.space_group_name_H-M   'P 1'
#
loop_
_entity.id
_entity.type
_entity.pdbx_description
1 polymer ?
#
loop_
_entity_poly.entity_id
_entity_poly.type
_entity_poly.pdbx_seq_one_letter_code
_entity_poly.pdbx_strand_id
1 'polypeptide(L)'
;VGETEVFLTGRATAFLGEIITPGRATRGEVFEFDYYNSVTRVYWDDELVFWNNQMLNAQSGLSRLGLYDGYTHQGSFLIFSEKVNQDLADRLHDLLAGRPDIMASASLTLKNGIAVRLLGNRASHLEEAIYNCWGLARWQITGLPPLNLRKVGS
;
A
#
# COMPACT_ATOMS: atom_id res chain seq x y z
N VAL A 1 17.57 6.97 -1.97
CA VAL A 1 17.00 5.79 -1.30
C VAL A 1 16.18 6.30 -0.13
N GLY A 2 14.89 6.00 -0.07
CA GLY A 2 14.06 6.23 1.10
C GLY A 2 14.06 4.98 1.97
N GLU A 3 14.20 5.15 3.28
CA GLU A 3 14.14 4.03 4.24
C GLU A 3 13.06 4.32 5.28
N THR A 4 12.24 3.31 5.54
CA THR A 4 11.21 3.33 6.58
C THR A 4 11.38 2.11 7.46
N GLU A 5 11.57 2.32 8.75
CA GLU A 5 11.63 1.27 9.75
C GLU A 5 10.53 1.47 10.77
N VAL A 6 9.78 0.41 11.04
CA VAL A 6 8.67 0.41 11.99
C VAL A 6 8.95 -0.65 13.04
N PHE A 7 9.02 -0.22 14.30
CA PHE A 7 9.23 -1.10 15.44
C PHE A 7 7.93 -1.19 16.24
N LEU A 8 7.37 -2.40 16.32
CA LEU A 8 6.09 -2.68 16.97
C LEU A 8 6.32 -3.68 18.11
N THR A 9 5.53 -3.50 19.18
CA THR A 9 5.54 -4.37 20.36
C THR A 9 4.13 -4.54 20.91
N GLY A 10 3.78 -5.73 21.39
CA GLY A 10 2.50 -6.00 22.05
C GLY A 10 1.27 -5.56 21.24
N ARG A 11 0.28 -4.93 21.89
CA ARG A 11 -1.01 -4.51 21.27
C ARG A 11 -0.91 -3.32 20.29
N ALA A 12 0.27 -3.02 19.78
CA ALA A 12 0.46 -1.97 18.79
C ALA A 12 -0.35 -2.25 17.51
N THR A 13 -0.74 -1.19 16.81
CA THR A 13 -1.36 -1.30 15.50
C THR A 13 -0.78 -0.22 14.60
N ALA A 14 -0.36 -0.61 13.40
CA ALA A 14 0.17 0.29 12.39
C ALA A 14 -0.57 0.13 11.07
N PHE A 15 -0.77 1.25 10.40
CA PHE A 15 -1.30 1.35 9.05
C PHE A 15 -0.32 2.22 8.24
N LEU A 16 0.24 1.68 7.16
CA LEU A 16 1.19 2.40 6.30
C LEU A 16 0.68 2.38 4.86
N GLY A 17 0.53 3.55 4.25
CA GLY A 17 0.16 3.69 2.85
C GLY A 17 1.27 4.39 2.07
N GLU A 18 1.61 3.87 0.90
CA GLU A 18 2.55 4.48 -0.05
C GLU A 18 1.94 4.42 -1.45
N ILE A 19 2.04 5.54 -2.19
CA ILE A 19 1.67 5.59 -3.61
C ILE A 19 2.86 6.16 -4.39
N ILE A 20 3.28 5.42 -5.40
CA ILE A 20 4.33 5.79 -6.34
C ILE A 20 3.64 6.18 -7.65
N THR A 21 3.90 7.41 -8.09
CA THR A 21 3.37 7.98 -9.32
C THR A 21 4.45 7.94 -10.41
N PRO A 22 4.09 8.02 -11.70
CA PRO A 22 5.08 7.93 -12.79
C PRO A 22 5.92 9.21 -12.92
N GLY A 23 5.64 10.27 -12.15
CA GLY A 23 6.18 11.61 -12.34
C GLY A 23 5.07 12.63 -12.59
N ARG A 24 5.38 13.69 -13.33
CA ARG A 24 4.42 14.76 -13.69
C ARG A 24 3.61 14.33 -14.91
N ALA A 25 2.76 13.33 -14.74
CA ALA A 25 1.93 12.77 -15.82
C ALA A 25 1.07 13.83 -16.55
N THR A 26 0.58 14.85 -15.85
CA THR A 26 -0.18 15.97 -16.45
C THR A 26 0.66 16.86 -17.38
N ARG A 27 1.99 16.76 -17.31
CA ARG A 27 2.95 17.44 -18.18
C ARG A 27 3.62 16.50 -19.18
N GLY A 28 3.15 15.25 -19.29
CA GLY A 28 3.68 14.24 -20.20
C GLY A 28 4.88 13.45 -19.67
N GLU A 29 5.39 13.78 -18.48
CA GLU A 29 6.54 13.10 -17.88
C GLU A 29 6.07 11.80 -17.22
N VAL A 30 6.33 10.67 -17.88
CA VAL A 30 5.95 9.33 -17.41
C VAL A 30 7.19 8.45 -17.38
N PHE A 31 7.61 8.10 -16.17
CA PHE A 31 8.83 7.35 -15.89
C PHE A 31 10.08 8.00 -16.48
N GLU A 32 10.24 9.32 -16.31
CA GLU A 32 11.45 10.06 -16.75
C GLU A 32 12.50 10.25 -15.64
N PHE A 33 12.38 9.52 -14.52
CA PHE A 33 13.37 9.55 -13.45
C PHE A 33 14.50 8.56 -13.69
N ASP A 34 15.72 8.90 -13.26
CA ASP A 34 16.87 7.97 -13.38
C ASP A 34 16.71 6.74 -12.48
N TYR A 35 16.31 6.96 -11.23
CA TYR A 35 16.28 5.92 -10.22
C TYR A 35 15.36 6.26 -9.06
N TYR A 36 14.57 5.29 -8.62
CA TYR A 36 13.81 5.35 -7.37
C TYR A 36 14.07 4.08 -6.55
N ASN A 37 14.25 4.26 -5.24
CA ASN A 37 14.41 3.15 -4.32
C ASN A 37 13.77 3.48 -2.97
N SER A 38 12.83 2.65 -2.53
CA SER A 38 12.15 2.71 -1.24
C SER A 38 12.24 1.37 -0.53
N VAL A 39 12.76 1.40 0.70
CA VAL A 39 12.92 0.22 1.54
C VAL A 39 12.07 0.37 2.79
N THR A 40 11.21 -0.62 3.04
CA THR A 40 10.37 -0.68 4.24
C THR A 40 10.67 -1.95 5.02
N ARG A 41 10.98 -1.80 6.31
CA ARG A 41 11.16 -2.90 7.25
C ARG A 41 10.22 -2.74 8.43
N VAL A 42 9.58 -3.84 8.82
CA VAL A 42 8.73 -3.87 10.01
C VAL A 42 9.23 -4.95 10.94
N TYR A 43 9.46 -4.55 12.18
CA TYR A 43 9.90 -5.38 13.27
C TYR A 43 8.78 -5.55 14.29
N TRP A 44 8.60 -6.76 14.80
CA TRP A 44 7.64 -7.09 15.85
C TRP A 44 8.35 -7.81 17.00
N ASP A 45 8.44 -7.17 18.15
CA ASP A 45 9.24 -7.65 19.30
C ASP A 45 10.68 -7.99 18.85
N ASP A 46 11.33 -7.04 18.16
CA ASP A 46 12.68 -7.13 17.58
C ASP A 46 12.88 -8.18 16.45
N GLU A 47 11.84 -8.88 16.05
CA GLU A 47 11.84 -9.83 14.93
C GLU A 47 11.45 -9.14 13.61
N LEU A 48 12.24 -9.29 12.54
CA LEU A 48 11.87 -8.78 11.21
C LEU A 48 10.68 -9.58 10.64
N VAL A 49 9.49 -8.97 10.60
CA VAL A 49 8.26 -9.62 10.12
C VAL A 49 7.85 -9.24 8.71
N PHE A 50 8.42 -8.16 8.17
CA PHE A 50 8.16 -7.73 6.79
C PHE A 50 9.35 -6.94 6.24
N TRP A 51 9.69 -7.22 4.99
CA TRP A 51 10.68 -6.46 4.23
C TRP A 51 10.18 -6.23 2.81
N ASN A 52 10.20 -4.97 2.37
CA ASN A 52 9.94 -4.57 1.01
C ASN A 52 11.14 -3.74 0.52
N ASN A 53 11.70 -4.10 -0.63
CA ASN A 53 12.72 -3.32 -1.32
C ASN A 53 12.21 -3.01 -2.73
N GLN A 54 11.72 -1.78 -2.91
CA GLN A 54 11.15 -1.35 -4.17
C GLN A 54 12.16 -0.48 -4.93
N MET A 55 12.77 -1.09 -5.94
CA MET A 55 13.73 -0.43 -6.83
C MET A 55 13.13 -0.27 -8.23
N LEU A 56 13.03 0.97 -8.70
CA LEU A 56 12.55 1.30 -10.03
C LEU A 56 13.64 2.04 -10.81
N ASN A 57 13.84 1.62 -12.04
CA ASN A 57 14.70 2.29 -13.01
C ASN A 57 13.87 2.49 -14.28
N ALA A 58 13.69 3.74 -14.72
CA ALA A 58 12.91 4.04 -15.92
C ALA A 58 13.40 3.28 -17.17
N GLN A 59 14.71 3.08 -17.28
CA GLN A 59 15.34 2.44 -18.43
C GLN A 59 15.04 0.94 -18.51
N SER A 60 14.46 0.32 -17.48
CA SER A 60 14.11 -1.11 -17.48
C SER A 60 12.79 -1.43 -18.20
N GLY A 61 12.04 -0.41 -18.64
CA GLY A 61 10.74 -0.61 -19.30
C GLY A 61 9.64 -1.03 -18.33
N LEU A 62 9.34 -0.16 -17.36
CA LEU A 62 8.43 -0.43 -16.23
C LEU A 62 7.00 -0.84 -16.64
N SER A 63 6.55 -0.48 -17.85
CA SER A 63 5.21 -0.82 -18.34
C SER A 63 5.00 -2.29 -18.69
N ARG A 64 6.05 -3.12 -18.67
CA ARG A 64 5.97 -4.54 -19.03
C ARG A 64 5.16 -5.37 -18.00
N LEU A 65 4.60 -6.47 -18.49
CA LEU A 65 3.96 -7.50 -17.65
C LEU A 65 4.93 -7.99 -16.57
N GLY A 66 4.41 -8.18 -15.35
CA GLY A 66 5.22 -8.55 -14.17
C GLY A 66 5.88 -7.36 -13.45
N LEU A 67 5.79 -6.15 -14.01
CA LEU A 67 6.12 -4.89 -13.34
C LEU A 67 4.84 -4.09 -13.10
N TYR A 68 4.59 -3.06 -13.92
CA TYR A 68 3.38 -2.25 -13.81
C TYR A 68 2.27 -2.73 -14.75
N ASP A 69 2.52 -3.68 -15.65
CA ASP A 69 1.49 -4.30 -16.50
C ASP A 69 0.59 -3.28 -17.23
N GLY A 70 1.20 -2.28 -17.86
CA GLY A 70 0.50 -1.19 -18.54
C GLY A 70 -0.06 -0.08 -17.64
N TYR A 71 -0.04 -0.24 -16.32
CA TYR A 71 -0.37 0.82 -15.36
C TYR A 71 0.79 1.80 -15.17
N THR A 72 0.50 2.93 -14.53
CA THR A 72 1.48 4.01 -14.32
C THR A 72 1.71 4.34 -12.85
N HIS A 73 0.81 3.90 -11.98
CA HIS A 73 0.84 4.14 -10.54
C HIS A 73 0.84 2.82 -9.80
N GLN A 74 1.59 2.76 -8.71
CA GLN A 74 1.59 1.63 -7.79
C GLN A 74 1.26 2.10 -6.38
N GLY A 75 0.40 1.38 -5.68
CA GLY A 75 0.06 1.59 -4.29
C GLY A 75 0.47 0.38 -3.43
N SER A 76 0.83 0.66 -2.19
CA SER A 76 0.99 -0.35 -1.14
C SER A 76 0.28 0.12 0.11
N PHE A 77 -0.49 -0.77 0.75
CA PHE A 77 -1.07 -0.52 2.06
C PHE A 77 -0.77 -1.69 2.99
N LEU A 78 -0.04 -1.42 4.06
CA LEU A 78 0.41 -2.40 5.03
C LEU A 78 -0.35 -2.18 6.35
N ILE A 79 -0.82 -3.28 6.92
CA ILE A 79 -1.54 -3.29 8.20
C ILE A 79 -0.77 -4.23 9.12
N PHE A 80 -0.43 -3.78 10.33
CA PHE A 80 0.16 -4.64 11.35
C PHE A 80 -0.63 -4.54 12.65
N SER A 81 -1.02 -5.68 13.22
CA SER A 81 -1.76 -5.80 14.48
C SER A 81 -1.86 -7.27 14.89
N GLU A 82 -1.93 -7.57 16.18
CA GLU A 82 -2.27 -8.93 16.67
C GLU A 82 -3.67 -9.40 16.23
N LYS A 83 -4.52 -8.46 15.77
CA LYS A 83 -5.90 -8.75 15.36
C LYS A 83 -6.06 -9.02 13.85
N VAL A 84 -4.99 -8.94 13.07
CA VAL A 84 -5.07 -9.31 11.65
C VAL A 84 -5.20 -10.82 11.50
N ASN A 85 -5.98 -11.26 10.52
CA ASN A 85 -6.25 -12.66 10.25
C ASN A 85 -6.67 -12.85 8.77
N GLN A 86 -6.85 -14.10 8.37
CA GLN A 86 -7.22 -14.44 6.99
C GLN A 86 -8.56 -13.82 6.58
N ASP A 87 -9.57 -13.82 7.47
CA ASP A 87 -10.88 -13.19 7.20
C ASP A 87 -10.74 -11.71 6.83
N LEU A 88 -9.92 -10.96 7.57
CA LEU A 88 -9.66 -9.56 7.24
C LEU A 88 -8.95 -9.42 5.89
N ALA A 89 -7.97 -10.29 5.59
CA ALA A 89 -7.27 -10.27 4.30
C ALA A 89 -8.23 -10.55 3.13
N ASP A 90 -9.08 -11.56 3.24
CA ASP A 90 -10.07 -11.93 2.22
C ASP A 90 -11.07 -10.80 1.99
N ARG A 91 -11.60 -10.21 3.08
CA ARG A 91 -12.53 -9.08 2.98
C ARG A 91 -11.90 -7.83 2.35
N LEU A 92 -10.61 -7.59 2.59
CA LEU A 92 -9.87 -6.53 1.91
C LEU A 92 -9.66 -6.84 0.42
N HIS A 93 -9.39 -8.10 0.08
CA HIS A 93 -9.25 -8.54 -1.31
C HIS A 93 -10.58 -8.37 -2.05
N ASP A 94 -11.68 -8.86 -1.49
CA ASP A 94 -13.02 -8.79 -2.08
C ASP A 94 -13.51 -7.35 -2.26
N LEU A 95 -13.21 -6.49 -1.28
CA LEU A 95 -13.49 -5.04 -1.37
C LEU A 95 -12.86 -4.41 -2.61
N LEU A 96 -11.69 -4.90 -3.02
CA LEU A 96 -10.91 -4.36 -4.14
C LEU A 96 -11.24 -5.06 -5.47
N ALA A 97 -11.62 -6.33 -5.45
CA ALA A 97 -11.92 -7.13 -6.64
C ALA A 97 -13.03 -6.52 -7.53
N GLY A 98 -13.94 -5.74 -6.95
CA GLY A 98 -15.02 -5.06 -7.68
C GLY A 98 -14.62 -3.79 -8.44
N ARG A 99 -13.35 -3.35 -8.38
CA ARG A 99 -12.91 -2.08 -8.96
C ARG A 99 -12.27 -2.27 -10.35
N PRO A 100 -12.89 -1.80 -11.45
CA PRO A 100 -12.34 -1.95 -12.80
C PRO A 100 -11.19 -0.98 -13.09
N ASP A 101 -10.98 0.03 -12.24
CA ASP A 101 -10.02 1.11 -12.42
C ASP A 101 -8.64 0.85 -11.78
N ILE A 102 -8.51 -0.27 -11.07
CA ILE A 102 -7.28 -0.73 -10.42
C ILE A 102 -7.12 -2.25 -10.60
N MET A 103 -5.88 -2.72 -10.48
CA MET A 103 -5.58 -4.13 -10.21
C MET A 103 -5.04 -4.22 -8.79
N ALA A 104 -5.62 -5.05 -7.94
CA ALA A 104 -5.19 -5.10 -6.54
C ALA A 104 -5.38 -6.47 -5.89
N SER A 105 -4.63 -6.69 -4.80
CA SER A 105 -4.74 -7.89 -3.97
C SER A 105 -4.38 -7.57 -2.52
N ALA A 106 -4.94 -8.34 -1.58
CA ALA A 106 -4.58 -8.34 -0.18
C ALA A 106 -4.17 -9.76 0.26
N SER A 107 -3.14 -9.88 1.11
CA SER A 107 -2.65 -11.17 1.61
C SER A 107 -1.97 -11.02 2.97
N LEU A 108 -1.90 -12.12 3.73
CA LEU A 108 -1.15 -12.17 4.98
C LEU A 108 0.37 -12.07 4.72
N THR A 109 1.06 -11.43 5.67
CA THR A 109 2.53 -11.42 5.78
C THR A 109 3.00 -12.51 6.75
N LEU A 110 4.29 -12.58 7.05
CA LEU A 110 4.87 -13.60 7.92
C LEU A 110 4.19 -13.66 9.30
N LYS A 111 3.97 -12.50 9.94
CA LYS A 111 3.45 -12.41 11.29
C LYS A 111 2.74 -11.08 11.51
N ASN A 112 1.55 -11.15 12.10
CA ASN A 112 0.77 -9.99 12.54
C ASN A 112 0.64 -8.88 11.48
N GLY A 113 0.59 -9.23 10.19
CA GLY A 113 0.40 -8.22 9.16
C GLY A 113 -0.31 -8.69 7.89
N ILE A 114 -0.89 -7.73 7.19
CA ILE A 114 -1.50 -7.86 5.86
C ILE A 114 -0.82 -6.86 4.92
N ALA A 115 -0.50 -7.31 3.72
CA ALA A 115 -0.03 -6.46 2.63
C ALA A 115 -1.09 -6.38 1.54
N VAL A 116 -1.50 -5.15 1.22
CA VAL A 116 -2.33 -4.81 0.07
C VAL A 116 -1.45 -4.18 -1.00
N ARG A 117 -1.51 -4.67 -2.23
CA ARG A 117 -0.80 -4.14 -3.39
C ARG A 117 -1.80 -3.69 -4.44
N LEU A 118 -1.54 -2.54 -5.05
CA LEU A 118 -2.43 -1.91 -6.02
C LEU A 118 -1.63 -1.40 -7.23
N LEU A 119 -2.21 -1.50 -8.41
CA LEU A 119 -1.77 -0.85 -9.64
C LEU A 119 -2.96 -0.07 -10.22
N GLY A 120 -2.69 1.07 -10.85
CA GLY A 120 -3.71 1.89 -11.49
C GLY A 120 -3.13 3.01 -12.34
N ASN A 121 -4.01 3.83 -12.92
CA ASN A 121 -3.60 4.92 -13.80
C ASN A 121 -3.81 6.32 -13.23
N ARG A 122 -4.33 6.41 -12.00
CA ARG A 122 -4.58 7.69 -11.30
C ARG A 122 -4.30 7.51 -9.82
N ALA A 123 -3.47 8.39 -9.25
CA ALA A 123 -3.18 8.39 -7.81
C ALA A 123 -4.48 8.43 -6.97
N SER A 124 -5.46 9.22 -7.39
CA SER A 124 -6.73 9.36 -6.66
C SER A 124 -7.53 8.05 -6.53
N HIS A 125 -7.42 7.13 -7.49
CA HIS A 125 -8.09 5.84 -7.43
C HIS A 125 -7.42 4.93 -6.38
N LEU A 126 -6.09 4.95 -6.34
CA LEU A 126 -5.31 4.22 -5.34
C LEU A 126 -5.54 4.79 -3.94
N GLU A 127 -5.57 6.13 -3.81
CA GLU A 127 -5.87 6.81 -2.54
C GLU A 127 -7.24 6.41 -2.00
N GLU A 128 -8.27 6.41 -2.84
CA GLU A 128 -9.63 6.02 -2.46
C GLU A 128 -9.68 4.54 -2.05
N ALA A 129 -9.05 3.65 -2.83
CA ALA A 129 -8.97 2.23 -2.50
C ALA A 129 -8.28 1.98 -1.15
N ILE A 130 -7.13 2.63 -0.93
CA ILE A 130 -6.40 2.55 0.35
C ILE A 130 -7.24 3.12 1.50
N TYR A 131 -7.94 4.24 1.29
CA TYR A 131 -8.80 4.82 2.31
C TYR A 131 -9.96 3.88 2.71
N ASN A 132 -10.57 3.20 1.74
CA ASN A 132 -11.63 2.22 2.00
C ASN A 132 -11.09 0.99 2.74
N CYS A 133 -9.93 0.47 2.32
CA CYS A 133 -9.23 -0.61 3.04
C CYS A 133 -8.89 -0.21 4.48
N TRP A 134 -8.36 1.00 4.66
CA TRP A 134 -8.07 1.53 5.99
C TRP A 134 -9.33 1.64 6.83
N GLY A 135 -10.43 2.15 6.28
CA GLY A 135 -11.71 2.24 6.99
C GLY A 135 -12.22 0.88 7.48
N LEU A 136 -12.22 -0.13 6.60
CA LEU A 136 -12.62 -1.49 6.95
C LEU A 136 -11.70 -2.10 8.02
N ALA A 137 -10.38 -2.05 7.81
CA ALA A 137 -9.40 -2.62 8.73
C ALA A 137 -9.41 -1.90 10.08
N ARG A 138 -9.52 -0.57 10.08
CA ARG A 138 -9.60 0.26 11.28
C ARG A 138 -10.82 -0.11 12.11
N TRP A 139 -12.00 -0.22 11.49
CA TRP A 139 -13.22 -0.64 12.18
C TRP A 139 -13.03 -2.01 12.83
N GLN A 140 -12.53 -2.98 12.08
CA GLN A 140 -12.34 -4.34 12.56
C GLN A 140 -11.32 -4.47 13.69
N ILE A 141 -10.18 -3.76 13.58
CA ILE A 141 -9.09 -3.85 14.55
C ILE A 141 -9.37 -3.03 15.81
N THR A 142 -9.92 -1.82 15.66
CA THR A 142 -10.02 -0.85 16.76
C THR A 142 -11.44 -0.63 17.27
N GLY A 143 -12.47 -1.05 16.51
CA GLY A 143 -13.87 -0.79 16.83
C GLY A 143 -14.31 0.66 16.65
N LEU A 144 -13.45 1.57 16.15
CA LEU A 144 -13.84 2.96 15.90
C LEU A 144 -14.02 3.21 14.39
N PRO A 145 -14.96 4.09 14.01
CA PRO A 145 -15.26 4.38 12.61
C PRO A 145 -14.07 5.01 11.88
N PRO A 146 -14.08 5.00 10.53
CA PRO A 146 -13.13 5.75 9.73
C PRO A 146 -13.16 7.24 10.12
N LEU A 147 -12.00 7.85 10.28
CA LEU A 147 -11.90 9.31 10.43
C LEU A 147 -11.84 9.94 9.05
N ASN A 148 -12.45 11.10 8.88
CA ASN A 148 -12.26 11.87 7.67
C ASN A 148 -10.83 12.44 7.66
N LEU A 149 -9.90 11.75 7.00
CA LEU A 149 -8.49 12.14 6.92
C LEU A 149 -8.25 13.31 5.94
N ARG A 150 -9.25 13.69 5.13
CA ARG A 150 -9.21 14.93 4.37
C ARG A 150 -9.50 16.07 5.33
N LYS A 151 -8.54 16.99 5.49
CA LYS A 151 -8.74 18.24 6.22
C LYS A 151 -10.04 18.90 5.74
N VAL A 152 -10.94 19.15 6.69
CA VAL A 152 -11.84 20.31 6.67
C VAL A 152 -10.92 21.52 6.70
N GLY A 153 -10.50 21.99 5.52
CA GLY A 153 -10.03 23.35 5.38
C GLY A 153 -11.26 24.24 5.42
N SER A 154 -11.42 24.97 6.52
CA SER A 154 -12.18 26.22 6.58
C SER A 154 -11.70 27.20 5.51
#